data_AF-A0A3A1XVC6-F1
#
_entry.id   AF-A0A3A1XVC6-F1
#
_cell.length_a   1.000
_cell.length_b   1.000
_cell.length_c   1.000
_cell.angle_alpha   90.00
_cell.angle_beta   90.00
_cell.angle_gamma   90.00
#
_symmetry.space_group_name_H-M   'P 1'
#
loop_
_entity.id
_entity.type
_entity.pdbx_description
1 polymer ?
#
loop_
_entity_poly.entity_id
_entity_poly.type
_entity_poly.pdbx_seq_one_letter_code
_entity_poly.pdbx_strand_id
1 'polypeptide(L)'
;MQQFVVNREVIHISYAHYFSSSMVGIIMCDNNSMLTAYIDESHSPVDRKIGGDIYYIGALIVDEQQKEFIEHELAKLKESVIQKFNVPSNVEFHGHCMFQFKGDWKCMNGLYTQSTGIYRSAMRILAKSCAKVIIRGVAATELKQRYKEHAHTPHDVALQYCLERVNFIAELYRTDITIVADKVADPEAHEGRIKQYQNNGNTEGFYNSNLSHIVMPFHWEDSRQYFGLQMIDMALFIASRAAMIDKSLESSQLSRGDKAVLKTAHIIDDIICNSGVYFPMKHLIQNDIF
;
A
#
# COMPACT_ATOMS: atom_id res chain seq x y z
N MET A 1 -40.47 -18.57 -16.35
CA MET A 1 -39.15 -19.11 -16.72
C MET A 1 -38.79 -18.51 -18.08
N GLN A 2 -38.14 -17.34 -18.07
CA GLN A 2 -37.75 -16.62 -19.28
C GLN A 2 -36.23 -16.45 -19.23
N GLN A 3 -35.55 -17.12 -20.16
CA GLN A 3 -34.12 -16.97 -20.40
C GLN A 3 -33.88 -15.62 -21.08
N PHE A 4 -33.08 -14.76 -20.46
CA PHE A 4 -32.50 -13.61 -21.16
C PHE A 4 -31.19 -14.06 -21.79
N VAL A 5 -31.22 -14.16 -23.12
CA VAL A 5 -30.03 -14.25 -23.97
C VAL A 5 -29.41 -12.86 -24.00
N VAL A 6 -28.22 -12.70 -23.41
CA VAL A 6 -27.41 -11.49 -23.56
C VAL A 6 -26.34 -11.78 -24.61
N ASN A 7 -26.42 -11.04 -25.73
CA ASN A 7 -25.44 -11.06 -26.81
C ASN A 7 -24.03 -10.83 -26.27
N ARG A 8 -23.14 -11.80 -26.50
CA ARG A 8 -21.69 -11.63 -26.35
C ARG A 8 -21.15 -10.95 -27.60
N GLU A 9 -21.03 -9.62 -27.59
CA GLU A 9 -20.08 -8.96 -28.48
C GLU A 9 -18.69 -9.08 -27.84
N VAL A 10 -17.89 -9.97 -28.42
CA VAL A 10 -16.45 -10.09 -28.13
C VAL A 10 -15.77 -8.89 -28.78
N ILE A 11 -15.50 -7.86 -28.00
CA ILE A 11 -14.63 -6.76 -28.42
C ILE A 11 -13.19 -7.24 -28.26
N HIS A 12 -12.56 -7.64 -29.37
CA HIS A 12 -11.11 -7.79 -29.45
C HIS A 12 -10.48 -6.40 -29.32
N ILE A 13 -10.00 -6.05 -28.13
CA ILE A 13 -9.15 -4.88 -27.93
C ILE A 13 -7.72 -5.30 -28.31
N SER A 14 -7.27 -4.83 -29.47
CA SER A 14 -5.88 -4.92 -29.91
C SER A 14 -5.02 -3.99 -29.05
N TYR A 15 -4.13 -4.54 -28.22
CA TYR A 15 -3.14 -3.77 -27.47
C TYR A 15 -2.02 -3.29 -28.41
N ALA A 16 -2.28 -2.22 -29.14
CA ALA A 16 -1.25 -1.48 -29.84
C ALA A 16 -1.57 0.02 -29.78
N HIS A 17 -0.60 0.80 -29.31
CA HIS A 17 -0.56 2.27 -29.29
C HIS A 17 -1.27 3.00 -28.14
N TYR A 18 -0.70 2.92 -26.94
CA TYR A 18 -0.57 4.08 -26.06
C TYR A 18 0.80 4.05 -25.37
N PHE A 19 1.86 4.40 -26.13
CA PHE A 19 3.15 4.78 -25.57
C PHE A 19 3.45 6.20 -26.04
N SER A 20 3.21 7.17 -25.17
CA SER A 20 3.79 8.51 -25.28
C SER A 20 5.25 8.42 -24.88
N SER A 21 6.15 8.68 -25.82
CA SER A 21 7.60 8.50 -25.75
C SER A 21 8.34 9.48 -24.82
N SER A 22 7.99 9.53 -23.54
CA SER A 22 8.77 10.27 -22.54
C SER A 22 8.86 9.49 -21.24
N MET A 23 10.02 8.85 -21.03
CA MET A 23 10.47 8.23 -19.76
C MET A 23 9.58 7.11 -19.18
N VAL A 24 9.36 6.03 -19.93
CA VAL A 24 9.09 4.73 -19.31
C VAL A 24 10.35 3.90 -19.47
N GLY A 25 11.20 3.93 -18.44
CA GLY A 25 12.18 2.86 -18.26
C GLY A 25 11.39 1.57 -18.08
N ILE A 26 11.27 0.78 -19.13
CA ILE A 26 10.91 -0.63 -19.00
C ILE A 26 12.08 -1.23 -18.24
N ILE A 27 11.95 -1.30 -16.91
CA ILE A 27 12.80 -2.16 -16.09
C ILE A 27 12.45 -3.55 -16.56
N MET A 28 13.32 -4.11 -17.40
CA MET A 28 13.36 -5.54 -17.66
C MET A 28 13.67 -6.18 -16.31
N CYS A 29 12.63 -6.59 -15.56
CA CYS A 29 12.83 -7.59 -14.52
C CYS A 29 13.46 -8.79 -15.23
N ASP A 30 14.55 -9.34 -14.69
CA ASP A 30 15.02 -10.63 -15.16
C ASP A 30 13.82 -11.59 -15.09
N ASN A 31 13.50 -12.25 -16.21
CA ASN A 31 12.32 -13.11 -16.38
C ASN A 31 12.30 -14.34 -15.43
N ASN A 32 13.18 -14.37 -14.42
CA ASN A 32 13.38 -15.46 -13.48
C ASN A 32 13.41 -15.00 -12.01
N SER A 33 13.22 -13.71 -11.71
CA SER A 33 13.12 -13.26 -10.31
C SER A 33 11.67 -13.36 -9.81
N MET A 34 11.50 -14.13 -8.74
CA MET A 34 10.24 -14.19 -8.00
C MET A 34 10.02 -12.85 -7.29
N LEU A 35 8.79 -12.33 -7.32
CA LEU A 35 8.47 -11.09 -6.62
C LEU A 35 8.12 -11.36 -5.15
N THR A 36 8.36 -10.37 -4.30
CA THR A 36 7.86 -10.36 -2.92
C THR A 36 6.95 -9.17 -2.71
N ALA A 37 5.78 -9.40 -2.11
CA ALA A 37 4.89 -8.35 -1.62
C ALA A 37 4.92 -8.31 -0.09
N TYR A 38 5.37 -7.19 0.47
CA TYR A 38 5.24 -6.87 1.89
C TYR A 38 3.90 -6.20 2.14
N ILE A 39 3.06 -6.76 3.01
CA ILE A 39 1.71 -6.27 3.29
C ILE A 39 1.62 -5.75 4.72
N ASP A 40 1.00 -4.57 4.86
CA ASP A 40 0.70 -3.96 6.15
C ASP A 40 -0.62 -3.18 6.11
N GLU A 41 -1.14 -2.82 7.28
CA GLU A 41 -2.44 -2.19 7.46
C GLU A 41 -2.39 -0.86 8.23
N SER A 42 -3.35 0.02 7.95
CA SER A 42 -3.51 1.29 8.67
C SER A 42 -4.98 1.66 8.74
N HIS A 43 -5.39 2.31 9.83
CA HIS A 43 -6.76 2.80 10.00
C HIS A 43 -6.77 4.30 10.28
N SER A 44 -7.57 5.06 9.52
CA SER A 44 -7.74 6.49 9.81
C SER A 44 -8.75 6.72 10.95
N PRO A 45 -8.56 7.77 11.77
CA PRO A 45 -9.49 8.06 12.85
C PRO A 45 -10.92 8.34 12.35
N VAL A 46 -11.92 7.89 13.10
CA VAL A 46 -13.35 8.01 12.76
C VAL A 46 -13.84 9.46 12.84
N ASP A 47 -13.24 10.28 13.70
CA ASP A 47 -13.66 11.66 13.98
C ASP A 47 -13.25 12.68 12.89
N ARG A 48 -12.66 12.20 11.79
CA ARG A 48 -12.11 13.05 10.74
C ARG A 48 -13.10 13.23 9.61
N LYS A 49 -13.47 14.48 9.35
CA LYS A 49 -14.43 14.86 8.29
C LYS A 49 -13.97 14.44 6.88
N ILE A 50 -12.66 14.48 6.63
CA ILE A 50 -12.07 14.12 5.33
C ILE A 50 -11.11 12.96 5.57
N GLY A 51 -11.27 11.90 4.78
CA GLY A 51 -10.41 10.72 4.84
C GLY A 51 -10.46 9.94 6.17
N GLY A 52 -11.45 10.19 7.02
CA GLY A 52 -11.68 9.46 8.28
C GLY A 52 -12.47 8.17 8.08
N ASP A 53 -12.36 7.27 9.06
CA ASP A 53 -13.04 5.96 9.06
C ASP A 53 -12.73 5.07 7.85
N ILE A 54 -11.47 5.10 7.41
CA ILE A 54 -10.99 4.31 6.27
C ILE A 54 -10.00 3.27 6.78
N TYR A 55 -10.30 2.02 6.45
CA TYR A 55 -9.38 0.90 6.61
C TYR A 55 -8.51 0.77 5.38
N TYR A 56 -7.19 0.81 5.55
CA TYR A 56 -6.24 0.68 4.46
C TYR A 56 -5.42 -0.60 4.58
N ILE A 57 -5.19 -1.24 3.44
CA ILE A 57 -4.15 -2.24 3.24
C ILE A 57 -3.16 -1.69 2.21
N GLY A 58 -1.87 -1.75 2.54
CA GLY A 58 -0.77 -1.42 1.66
C GLY A 58 -0.01 -2.67 1.22
N ALA A 59 0.56 -2.65 0.01
CA ALA A 59 1.56 -3.62 -0.41
C ALA A 59 2.77 -2.94 -1.06
N LEU A 60 3.97 -3.34 -0.65
CA LEU A 60 5.23 -3.01 -1.31
C LEU A 60 5.70 -4.21 -2.11
N ILE A 61 5.73 -4.09 -3.44
CA ILE A 61 6.17 -5.14 -4.35
C ILE A 61 7.60 -4.84 -4.80
N VAL A 62 8.47 -5.83 -4.61
CA VAL A 62 9.90 -5.76 -4.94
C VAL A 62 10.37 -7.04 -5.63
N ASP A 63 11.37 -6.89 -6.49
CA ASP A 63 12.29 -7.98 -6.83
C ASP A 63 13.45 -8.08 -5.82
N GLU A 64 14.35 -9.06 -6.01
CA GLU A 64 15.47 -9.27 -5.07
C GLU A 64 16.43 -8.09 -5.03
N GLN A 65 16.74 -7.44 -6.17
CA GLN A 65 17.67 -6.30 -6.19
C GLN A 65 17.07 -5.10 -5.45
N GLN A 66 15.78 -4.85 -5.64
CA GLN A 66 15.05 -3.78 -4.97
C GLN A 66 14.93 -4.03 -3.47
N LYS A 67 14.69 -5.28 -3.08
CA LYS A 67 14.68 -5.72 -1.68
C LYS A 67 16.03 -5.48 -1.02
N GLU A 68 17.12 -5.98 -1.60
CA GLU A 68 18.49 -5.79 -1.10
C GLU A 68 18.83 -4.29 -0.97
N PHE A 69 18.43 -3.49 -1.96
CA PHE A 69 18.63 -2.04 -1.93
C PHE A 69 17.90 -1.38 -0.75
N ILE A 70 16.63 -1.72 -0.54
CA ILE A 70 15.83 -1.17 0.56
C ILE A 70 16.44 -1.59 1.91
N GLU A 71 16.78 -2.88 2.07
CA GLU A 71 17.37 -3.41 3.31
C GLU A 71 18.66 -2.68 3.67
N HIS A 72 19.58 -2.55 2.70
CA HIS A 72 20.86 -1.88 2.89
C HIS A 72 20.72 -0.40 3.24
N GLU A 73 19.90 0.34 2.49
CA GLU A 73 19.77 1.78 2.69
C GLU A 73 18.95 2.11 3.96
N LEU A 74 17.99 1.27 4.35
CA LEU A 74 17.28 1.44 5.63
C LEU A 74 18.16 1.09 6.82
N ALA A 75 18.99 0.04 6.73
CA ALA A 75 19.97 -0.27 7.75
C ALA A 75 20.93 0.91 7.99
N LYS A 76 21.48 1.50 6.92
CA LYS A 76 22.33 2.70 7.02
C LYS A 76 21.60 3.89 7.62
N LEU A 77 20.35 4.13 7.21
CA LEU A 77 19.53 5.21 7.78
C LEU A 77 19.32 5.00 9.28
N LYS A 78 18.98 3.78 9.69
CA LYS A 78 18.79 3.39 11.09
C LYS A 78 20.04 3.60 11.91
N GLU A 79 21.20 3.15 11.44
CA GLU A 79 22.50 3.40 12.10
C GLU A 79 22.79 4.89 12.29
N SER A 80 22.60 5.69 11.23
CA SER A 80 22.77 7.15 11.31
C SER A 80 21.81 7.80 12.32
N VAL A 81 20.58 7.32 12.41
CA VAL A 81 19.59 7.81 13.39
C VAL A 81 19.99 7.47 14.82
N ILE A 82 20.40 6.22 15.06
CA ILE A 82 20.86 5.75 16.37
C ILE A 82 22.04 6.60 16.86
N GLN A 83 23.06 6.80 16.02
CA GLN A 83 24.26 7.56 16.35
C GLN A 83 23.97 9.03 16.68
N LYS A 84 23.02 9.66 15.99
CA LYS A 84 22.74 11.10 16.12
C LYS A 84 21.74 11.44 17.22
N PHE A 85 20.80 10.56 17.49
CA PHE A 85 19.61 10.90 18.26
C PHE A 85 19.35 9.99 19.46
N ASN A 86 20.29 9.09 19.78
CA ASN A 86 20.18 8.19 20.94
C ASN A 86 18.88 7.39 20.95
N VAL A 87 18.42 7.00 19.75
CA VAL A 87 17.28 6.09 19.56
C VAL A 87 17.78 4.66 19.84
N PRO A 88 16.98 3.77 20.46
CA PRO A 88 17.39 2.39 20.73
C PRO A 88 17.93 1.66 19.49
N SER A 89 18.93 0.80 19.65
CA SER A 89 19.58 0.11 18.53
C SER A 89 18.64 -0.83 17.76
N ASN A 90 17.66 -1.39 18.47
CA ASN A 90 16.63 -2.26 17.91
C ASN A 90 15.39 -1.50 17.39
N VAL A 91 15.45 -0.17 17.29
CA VAL A 91 14.28 0.65 16.92
C VAL A 91 13.61 0.20 15.63
N GLU A 92 12.30 0.15 15.66
CA GLU A 92 11.47 -0.11 14.50
C GLU A 92 11.11 1.20 13.79
N PHE A 93 11.20 1.21 12.47
CA PHE A 93 10.66 2.29 11.64
C PHE A 93 9.15 2.11 11.49
N HIS A 94 8.42 2.38 12.58
CA HIS A 94 6.96 2.34 12.61
C HIS A 94 6.37 3.76 12.52
N GLY A 95 5.67 4.06 11.44
CA GLY A 95 5.14 5.36 11.05
C GLY A 95 4.33 6.03 12.16
N HIS A 96 3.44 5.30 12.84
CA HIS A 96 2.69 5.85 13.97
C HIS A 96 3.59 6.27 15.12
N CYS A 97 4.53 5.41 15.52
CA CYS A 97 5.46 5.68 16.63
C CYS A 97 6.40 6.85 16.30
N MET A 98 6.94 6.88 15.08
CA MET A 98 7.78 7.97 14.58
C MET A 98 7.04 9.30 14.58
N PHE A 99 5.79 9.31 14.10
CA PHE A 99 5.00 10.53 13.96
C PHE A 99 4.49 11.08 15.29
N GLN A 100 4.17 10.20 16.24
CA GLN A 100 3.63 10.57 17.56
C GLN A 100 4.68 10.57 18.68
N PHE A 101 5.95 10.31 18.37
CA PHE A 101 7.03 10.19 19.35
C PHE A 101 6.70 9.18 20.46
N LYS A 102 6.20 8.01 20.06
CA LYS A 102 5.83 6.91 20.96
C LYS A 102 6.86 5.78 20.94
N GLY A 103 6.78 4.91 21.94
CA GLY A 103 7.71 3.78 22.07
C GLY A 103 9.17 4.22 22.04
N ASP A 104 9.95 3.59 21.17
CA ASP A 104 11.38 3.85 20.97
C ASP A 104 11.68 5.25 20.44
N TRP A 105 10.68 5.94 19.87
CA TRP A 105 10.80 7.28 19.28
C TRP A 105 10.54 8.41 20.27
N LYS A 106 10.28 8.12 21.56
CA LYS A 106 10.02 9.15 22.59
C LYS A 106 11.14 10.18 22.72
N CYS A 107 12.40 9.78 22.54
CA CYS A 107 13.55 10.69 22.64
C CYS A 107 13.55 11.77 21.53
N MET A 108 12.80 11.57 20.44
CA MET A 108 12.68 12.51 19.34
C MET A 108 11.61 13.59 19.57
N ASN A 109 10.89 13.57 20.69
CA ASN A 109 9.87 14.57 20.99
C ASN A 109 10.49 15.98 21.05
N GLY A 110 9.90 16.92 20.31
CA GLY A 110 10.44 18.28 20.12
C GLY A 110 11.42 18.42 18.94
N LEU A 111 11.93 17.31 18.39
CA LEU A 111 12.82 17.29 17.21
C LEU A 111 12.02 17.09 15.91
N TYR A 112 11.00 17.92 15.71
CA TYR A 112 10.03 17.77 14.62
C TYR A 112 10.67 17.83 13.23
N THR A 113 11.62 18.75 13.03
CA THR A 113 12.32 18.92 11.74
C THR A 113 13.19 17.71 11.41
N GLN A 114 13.91 17.18 12.41
CA GLN A 114 14.77 16.00 12.27
C GLN A 114 13.94 14.76 11.98
N SER A 115 12.85 14.56 12.71
CA SER A 115 11.93 13.43 12.52
C SER A 115 11.29 13.44 11.14
N THR A 116 10.85 14.62 10.68
CA THR A 116 10.39 14.81 9.29
C THR A 116 11.51 14.50 8.29
N GLY A 117 12.76 14.88 8.59
CA GLY A 117 13.93 14.59 7.75
C GLY A 117 14.22 13.10 7.63
N ILE A 118 14.09 12.34 8.72
CA ILE A 118 14.25 10.88 8.74
C ILE A 118 13.16 10.24 7.87
N TYR A 119 11.89 10.61 8.08
CA TYR A 119 10.76 10.10 7.29
C TYR A 119 10.94 10.35 5.79
N ARG A 120 11.34 11.58 5.42
CA ARG A 120 11.65 11.92 4.02
C ARG A 120 12.82 11.13 3.45
N SER A 121 13.80 10.79 4.28
CA SER A 121 14.94 9.98 3.83
C SER A 121 14.48 8.56 3.52
N ALA A 122 13.65 7.95 4.36
CA ALA A 122 13.01 6.66 4.09
C ALA A 122 12.17 6.68 2.80
N MET A 123 11.29 7.69 2.63
CA MET A 123 10.48 7.80 1.40
C MET A 123 11.33 8.00 0.14
N ARG A 124 12.48 8.69 0.23
CA ARG A 124 13.41 8.81 -0.91
C ARG A 124 14.13 7.51 -1.22
N ILE A 125 14.46 6.70 -0.21
CA ILE A 125 15.01 5.36 -0.42
C ILE A 125 13.97 4.53 -1.18
N LEU A 126 12.72 4.53 -0.72
CA LEU A 126 11.63 3.84 -1.39
C LEU A 126 11.46 4.30 -2.85
N ALA A 127 11.38 5.61 -3.10
CA ALA A 127 11.25 6.13 -4.46
C ALA A 127 12.45 5.73 -5.36
N LYS A 128 13.68 5.74 -4.82
CA LYS A 128 14.89 5.35 -5.56
C LYS A 128 14.99 3.86 -5.83
N SER A 129 14.34 3.02 -5.03
CA SER A 129 14.32 1.57 -5.25
C SER A 129 13.55 1.19 -6.51
N CYS A 130 12.71 2.09 -7.06
CA CYS A 130 11.78 1.80 -8.15
C CYS A 130 10.78 0.67 -7.85
N ALA A 131 10.63 0.30 -6.57
CA ALA A 131 9.60 -0.64 -6.11
C ALA A 131 8.20 -0.09 -6.38
N LYS A 132 7.20 -0.99 -6.40
CA LYS A 132 5.80 -0.59 -6.60
C LYS A 132 5.07 -0.59 -5.27
N VAL A 133 4.26 0.45 -5.05
CA VAL A 133 3.40 0.54 -3.87
C VAL A 133 1.94 0.44 -4.31
N ILE A 134 1.18 -0.42 -3.66
CA ILE A 134 -0.28 -0.50 -3.78
C ILE A 134 -0.86 -0.01 -2.45
N ILE A 135 -1.92 0.78 -2.52
CA ILE A 135 -2.72 1.12 -1.34
C ILE A 135 -4.19 0.96 -1.71
N ARG A 136 -4.95 0.26 -0.88
CA ARG A 136 -6.40 0.08 -1.01
C ARG A 136 -7.06 0.50 0.28
N GLY A 137 -8.12 1.30 0.15
CA GLY A 137 -8.86 1.87 1.28
C GLY A 137 -10.35 1.53 1.19
N VAL A 138 -10.98 1.19 2.32
CA VAL A 138 -12.42 0.93 2.42
C VAL A 138 -13.00 1.79 3.53
N ALA A 139 -14.01 2.61 3.20
CA ALA A 139 -14.75 3.38 4.19
C ALA A 139 -15.64 2.43 5.02
N ALA A 140 -15.31 2.26 6.30
CA ALA A 140 -15.90 1.22 7.14
C ALA A 140 -17.40 1.45 7.38
N THR A 141 -17.78 2.68 7.72
CA THR A 141 -19.19 3.05 7.92
C THR A 141 -20.00 2.91 6.63
N GLU A 142 -19.48 3.35 5.49
CA GLU A 142 -20.19 3.27 4.21
C GLU A 142 -20.41 1.83 3.76
N LEU A 143 -19.40 0.96 3.94
CA LEU A 143 -19.51 -0.48 3.67
C LEU A 143 -20.65 -1.09 4.49
N LYS A 144 -20.66 -0.83 5.80
CA LYS A 144 -21.69 -1.34 6.71
C LYS A 144 -23.07 -0.79 6.37
N GLN A 145 -23.18 0.49 6.01
CA GLN A 145 -24.46 1.09 5.62
C GLN A 145 -25.01 0.47 4.33
N ARG A 146 -24.13 0.18 3.36
CA ARG A 146 -24.51 -0.37 2.06
C ARG A 146 -24.93 -1.83 2.13
N TYR A 147 -24.21 -2.66 2.87
CA TYR A 147 -24.40 -4.12 2.89
C TYR A 147 -25.03 -4.67 4.17
N LYS A 148 -25.17 -3.84 5.22
CA LYS A 148 -25.84 -4.18 6.48
C LYS A 148 -25.32 -5.47 7.11
N GLU A 149 -26.19 -6.41 7.44
CA GLU A 149 -25.87 -7.73 8.01
C GLU A 149 -25.02 -8.61 7.08
N HIS A 150 -24.96 -8.30 5.79
CA HIS A 150 -24.16 -9.00 4.80
C HIS A 150 -22.82 -8.29 4.53
N ALA A 151 -22.49 -7.23 5.26
CA ALA A 151 -21.21 -6.55 5.12
C ALA A 151 -20.07 -7.46 5.57
N HIS A 152 -19.13 -7.74 4.66
CA HIS A 152 -17.81 -8.23 5.05
C HIS A 152 -17.09 -7.20 5.92
N THR A 153 -16.04 -7.64 6.62
CA THR A 153 -15.23 -6.71 7.41
C THR A 153 -14.49 -5.74 6.48
N PRO A 154 -14.25 -4.48 6.87
CA PRO A 154 -13.45 -3.53 6.09
C PRO A 154 -12.05 -4.07 5.77
N HIS A 155 -11.45 -4.78 6.73
CA HIS A 155 -10.20 -5.50 6.55
C HIS A 155 -10.26 -6.47 5.38
N ASP A 156 -11.23 -7.39 5.36
CA ASP A 156 -11.30 -8.43 4.32
C ASP A 156 -11.46 -7.85 2.92
N VAL A 157 -12.30 -6.80 2.79
CA VAL A 157 -12.54 -6.14 1.50
C VAL A 157 -11.28 -5.41 1.04
N ALA A 158 -10.61 -4.67 1.93
CA ALA A 158 -9.38 -3.95 1.60
C ALA A 158 -8.24 -4.91 1.25
N LEU A 159 -8.10 -6.01 1.99
CA LEU A 159 -7.10 -7.04 1.74
C LEU A 159 -7.34 -7.73 0.40
N GLN A 160 -8.58 -8.13 0.12
CA GLN A 160 -8.94 -8.73 -1.17
C GLN A 160 -8.57 -7.82 -2.34
N TYR A 161 -8.99 -6.55 -2.32
CA TYR A 161 -8.66 -5.60 -3.39
C TYR A 161 -7.16 -5.31 -3.50
N CYS A 162 -6.42 -5.40 -2.40
CA CYS A 162 -4.96 -5.27 -2.43
C CYS A 162 -4.35 -6.47 -3.13
N LEU A 163 -4.72 -7.69 -2.73
CA LEU A 163 -4.21 -8.93 -3.30
C LEU A 163 -4.60 -9.11 -4.78
N GLU A 164 -5.79 -8.67 -5.20
CA GLU A 164 -6.16 -8.64 -6.62
C GLU A 164 -5.19 -7.79 -7.45
N ARG A 165 -4.76 -6.63 -6.90
CA ARG A 165 -3.78 -5.77 -7.57
C ARG A 165 -2.37 -6.34 -7.53
N VAL A 166 -1.99 -6.98 -6.43
CA VAL A 166 -0.72 -7.71 -6.30
C VAL A 166 -0.66 -8.83 -7.35
N ASN A 167 -1.72 -9.63 -7.47
CA ASN A 167 -1.86 -10.68 -8.47
C ASN A 167 -1.81 -10.13 -9.89
N PHE A 168 -2.52 -9.04 -10.18
CA PHE A 168 -2.49 -8.39 -11.51
C PHE A 168 -1.07 -7.96 -11.90
N ILE A 169 -0.28 -7.45 -10.95
CA ILE A 169 1.12 -7.10 -11.20
C ILE A 169 1.93 -8.36 -11.48
N ALA A 170 1.80 -9.41 -10.66
CA ALA A 170 2.48 -10.67 -10.88
C ALA A 170 2.17 -11.27 -12.26
N GLU A 171 0.90 -11.23 -12.69
CA GLU A 171 0.44 -11.63 -14.04
C GLU A 171 1.10 -10.80 -15.15
N LEU A 172 1.17 -9.47 -14.99
CA LEU A 172 1.83 -8.57 -15.95
C LEU A 172 3.31 -8.90 -16.12
N TYR A 173 3.99 -9.27 -15.03
CA TYR A 173 5.39 -9.71 -15.02
C TYR A 173 5.56 -11.19 -15.33
N ARG A 174 4.47 -11.95 -15.52
CA ARG A 174 4.47 -13.40 -15.79
C ARG A 174 5.30 -14.19 -14.78
N THR A 175 5.18 -13.83 -13.52
CA THR A 175 5.92 -14.43 -12.40
C THR A 175 4.97 -14.67 -11.24
N ASP A 176 5.39 -15.51 -10.30
CA ASP A 176 4.68 -15.71 -9.05
C ASP A 176 5.18 -14.72 -8.00
N ILE A 177 4.34 -14.47 -7.00
CA ILE A 177 4.60 -13.52 -5.93
C ILE A 177 4.39 -14.14 -4.55
N THR A 178 5.42 -14.04 -3.72
CA THR A 178 5.37 -14.45 -2.32
C THR A 178 4.86 -13.30 -1.45
N ILE A 179 4.00 -13.60 -0.48
CA ILE A 179 3.46 -12.62 0.45
C ILE A 179 4.20 -12.72 1.79
N VAL A 180 4.69 -11.58 2.27
CA VAL A 180 5.17 -11.39 3.64
C VAL A 180 4.27 -10.37 4.30
N ALA A 181 3.57 -10.74 5.36
CA ALA A 181 2.62 -9.88 6.06
C ALA A 181 2.99 -9.76 7.54
N ASP A 182 2.65 -8.63 8.16
CA ASP A 182 2.79 -8.49 9.61
C ASP A 182 1.86 -9.44 10.36
N LYS A 183 2.24 -9.84 11.58
CA LYS A 183 1.49 -10.82 12.37
C LYS A 183 0.09 -10.33 12.73
N VAL A 184 -0.90 -11.12 12.34
CA VAL A 184 -2.32 -10.93 12.69
C VAL A 184 -2.79 -11.95 13.72
N ALA A 185 -3.94 -11.69 14.34
CA ALA A 185 -4.50 -12.54 15.38
C ALA A 185 -4.99 -13.91 14.87
N ASP A 186 -5.46 -13.99 13.62
CA ASP A 186 -5.97 -15.24 13.01
C ASP A 186 -5.44 -15.45 11.58
N PRO A 187 -4.17 -15.84 11.43
CA PRO A 187 -3.56 -16.08 10.12
C PRO A 187 -4.28 -17.15 9.28
N GLU A 188 -4.80 -18.19 9.93
CA GLU A 188 -5.43 -19.34 9.26
C GLU A 188 -6.75 -18.95 8.59
N ALA A 189 -7.56 -18.12 9.23
CA ALA A 189 -8.80 -17.62 8.64
C ALA A 189 -8.54 -16.80 7.37
N HIS A 190 -7.51 -15.95 7.38
CA HIS A 190 -7.14 -15.16 6.21
C HIS A 190 -6.65 -16.04 5.06
N GLU A 191 -5.76 -16.99 5.34
CA GLU A 191 -5.29 -17.92 4.31
C GLU A 191 -6.39 -18.81 3.75
N GLY A 192 -7.32 -19.27 4.61
CA GLY A 192 -8.44 -20.11 4.20
C GLY A 192 -9.32 -19.41 3.16
N ARG A 193 -9.58 -18.12 3.34
CA ARG A 193 -10.35 -17.29 2.39
C ARG A 193 -9.61 -17.14 1.05
N ILE A 194 -8.31 -16.91 1.05
CA ILE A 194 -7.52 -16.79 -0.18
C ILE A 194 -7.46 -18.11 -0.94
N LYS A 195 -7.25 -19.23 -0.23
CA LYS A 195 -7.31 -20.58 -0.81
C LYS A 195 -8.69 -20.86 -1.42
N GLN A 196 -9.77 -20.38 -0.80
CA GLN A 196 -11.11 -20.49 -1.36
C GLN A 196 -11.25 -19.75 -2.70
N TYR A 197 -10.65 -18.55 -2.85
CA TYR A 197 -10.67 -17.83 -4.13
C TYR A 197 -9.87 -18.55 -5.22
N GLN A 198 -8.69 -19.11 -4.87
CA GLN A 198 -7.89 -19.93 -5.80
C GLN A 198 -8.62 -21.20 -6.25
N ASN A 199 -9.35 -21.86 -5.34
CA ASN A 199 -10.06 -23.10 -5.64
C ASN A 199 -11.39 -22.87 -6.40
N ASN A 200 -12.17 -21.86 -6.02
CA ASN A 200 -13.48 -21.58 -6.60
C ASN A 200 -13.40 -20.69 -7.86
N GLY A 201 -12.22 -20.13 -8.11
CA GLY A 201 -11.83 -19.52 -9.37
C GLY A 201 -12.07 -18.02 -9.48
N ASN A 202 -12.69 -17.34 -8.51
CA ASN A 202 -12.90 -15.88 -8.57
C ASN A 202 -13.14 -15.25 -7.18
N THR A 203 -12.54 -14.09 -6.97
CA THR A 203 -12.89 -13.14 -5.90
C THR A 203 -14.26 -12.50 -6.15
N GLU A 204 -14.84 -11.96 -5.08
CA GLU A 204 -16.14 -11.28 -5.13
C GLU A 204 -15.97 -9.82 -5.59
N GLY A 205 -16.79 -9.33 -6.52
CA GLY A 205 -16.77 -7.93 -6.92
C GLY A 205 -16.87 -7.71 -8.42
N PHE A 206 -16.56 -6.47 -8.84
CA PHE A 206 -16.68 -6.05 -10.25
C PHE A 206 -15.54 -6.59 -11.13
N TYR A 207 -14.32 -6.64 -10.57
CA TYR A 207 -13.17 -7.26 -11.19
C TYR A 207 -12.78 -8.50 -10.38
N ASN A 208 -13.02 -9.66 -10.95
CA ASN A 208 -12.72 -10.93 -10.33
C ASN A 208 -11.27 -11.36 -10.62
N SER A 209 -10.61 -11.95 -9.63
CA SER A 209 -9.32 -12.61 -9.76
C SER A 209 -9.39 -13.97 -9.10
N ASN A 210 -8.72 -14.97 -9.67
CA ASN A 210 -8.51 -16.24 -9.00
C ASN A 210 -7.29 -16.22 -8.06
N LEU A 211 -6.57 -15.09 -7.96
CA LEU A 211 -5.34 -14.94 -7.17
C LEU A 211 -4.27 -16.01 -7.49
N SER A 212 -4.23 -16.50 -8.74
CA SER A 212 -3.43 -17.66 -9.15
C SER A 212 -1.91 -17.48 -9.11
N HIS A 213 -1.41 -16.25 -9.13
CA HIS A 213 0.03 -15.96 -9.05
C HIS A 213 0.53 -15.76 -7.62
N ILE A 214 -0.37 -15.78 -6.63
CA ILE A 214 0.00 -15.64 -5.22
C ILE A 214 0.42 -16.99 -4.66
N VAL A 215 1.66 -17.07 -4.20
CA VAL A 215 2.23 -18.26 -3.56
C VAL A 215 1.69 -18.38 -2.14
N MET A 216 1.18 -19.57 -1.80
CA MET A 216 0.72 -19.93 -0.46
C MET A 216 1.71 -20.90 0.20
N PRO A 217 1.83 -20.92 1.55
CA PRO A 217 1.18 -20.02 2.52
C PRO A 217 1.77 -18.61 2.54
N PHE A 218 1.13 -17.69 3.26
CA PHE A 218 1.74 -16.38 3.51
C PHE A 218 2.83 -16.53 4.58
N HIS A 219 3.84 -15.66 4.54
CA HIS A 219 4.83 -15.53 5.61
C HIS A 219 4.35 -14.48 6.61
N TRP A 220 3.91 -14.92 7.79
CA TRP A 220 3.42 -14.05 8.86
C TRP A 220 4.55 -13.72 9.83
N GLU A 221 5.10 -12.52 9.71
CA GLU A 221 6.39 -12.16 10.31
C GLU A 221 6.28 -11.02 11.32
N ASP A 222 7.28 -10.89 12.20
CA ASP A 222 7.40 -9.71 13.08
C ASP A 222 8.02 -8.55 12.29
N SER A 223 7.23 -7.48 12.06
CA SER A 223 7.64 -6.26 11.35
C SER A 223 9.03 -5.74 11.75
N ARG A 224 9.46 -5.91 13.01
CA ARG A 224 10.77 -5.45 13.49
C ARG A 224 11.95 -6.08 12.77
N GLN A 225 11.78 -7.28 12.24
CA GLN A 225 12.83 -8.03 11.55
C GLN A 225 12.86 -7.75 10.04
N TYR A 226 11.84 -7.10 9.48
CA TYR A 226 11.68 -6.95 8.03
C TYR A 226 11.56 -5.47 7.64
N PHE A 227 12.61 -4.94 7.00
CA PHE A 227 12.58 -3.57 6.48
C PHE A 227 11.53 -3.36 5.38
N GLY A 228 11.15 -4.41 4.65
CA GLY A 228 10.02 -4.36 3.72
C GLY A 228 8.71 -4.02 4.41
N LEU A 229 8.39 -4.69 5.52
CA LEU A 229 7.20 -4.42 6.35
C LEU A 229 7.24 -3.00 6.94
N GLN A 230 8.37 -2.61 7.53
CA GLN A 230 8.55 -1.24 8.07
C GLN A 230 8.40 -0.17 6.98
N MET A 231 8.88 -0.46 5.76
CA MET A 231 8.79 0.48 4.65
C MET A 231 7.35 0.69 4.19
N ILE A 232 6.58 -0.39 4.03
CA ILE A 232 5.17 -0.27 3.65
C ILE A 232 4.33 0.38 4.76
N ASP A 233 4.60 0.08 6.04
CA ASP A 233 3.96 0.76 7.18
C ASP A 233 4.19 2.28 7.12
N MET A 234 5.44 2.71 6.95
CA MET A 234 5.76 4.13 6.83
C MET A 234 5.07 4.79 5.63
N ALA A 235 5.09 4.14 4.47
CA ALA A 235 4.48 4.66 3.24
C ALA A 235 2.95 4.76 3.38
N LEU A 236 2.33 3.72 3.92
CA LEU A 236 0.89 3.63 4.16
C LEU A 236 0.43 4.68 5.17
N PHE A 237 1.17 4.83 6.27
CA PHE A 237 0.87 5.82 7.29
C PHE A 237 0.96 7.26 6.75
N ILE A 238 2.00 7.61 5.99
CA ILE A 238 2.10 8.99 5.48
C ILE A 238 1.07 9.27 4.40
N ALA A 239 0.76 8.28 3.56
CA ALA A 239 -0.28 8.36 2.55
C ALA A 239 -1.67 8.54 3.17
N SER A 240 -2.01 7.74 4.19
CA SER A 240 -3.30 7.84 4.90
C SER A 240 -3.45 9.19 5.60
N ARG A 241 -2.36 9.74 6.14
CA ARG A 241 -2.36 11.09 6.73
C ARG A 241 -2.51 12.20 5.69
N ALA A 242 -1.83 12.08 4.54
CA ALA A 242 -1.97 13.03 3.44
C ALA A 242 -3.40 13.05 2.89
N ALA A 243 -4.04 11.88 2.85
CA ALA A 243 -5.42 11.70 2.44
C ALA A 243 -6.46 12.39 3.36
N MET A 244 -6.10 12.65 4.62
CA MET A 244 -6.97 13.35 5.57
C MET A 244 -6.89 14.88 5.50
N ILE A 245 -5.97 15.42 4.70
CA ILE A 245 -5.76 16.87 4.58
C ILE A 245 -6.72 17.42 3.53
N ASP A 246 -7.45 18.47 3.89
CA ASP A 246 -8.35 19.17 2.98
C ASP A 246 -7.54 19.87 1.87
N LYS A 247 -7.62 19.34 0.66
CA LYS A 247 -6.90 19.85 -0.51
C LYS A 247 -7.53 21.10 -1.12
N SER A 248 -8.74 21.48 -0.69
CA SER A 248 -9.37 22.73 -1.11
C SER A 248 -8.78 23.95 -0.41
N LEU A 249 -8.08 23.73 0.71
CA LEU A 249 -7.42 24.80 1.45
C LEU A 249 -6.21 25.34 0.69
N GLU A 250 -6.05 26.66 0.72
CA GLU A 250 -4.83 27.29 0.23
C GLU A 250 -3.62 26.88 1.07
N SER A 251 -2.45 26.86 0.45
CA SER A 251 -1.19 26.58 1.16
C SER A 251 -0.96 27.52 2.35
N SER A 252 -1.45 28.76 2.31
CA SER A 252 -1.40 29.71 3.43
C SER A 252 -2.14 29.21 4.68
N GLN A 253 -3.21 28.44 4.50
CA GLN A 253 -4.11 27.95 5.56
C GLN A 253 -3.65 26.61 6.17
N LEU A 254 -2.80 25.86 5.46
CA LEU A 254 -2.27 24.59 5.95
C LEU A 254 -1.25 24.77 7.07
N SER A 255 -1.34 23.92 8.10
CA SER A 255 -0.37 23.92 9.20
C SER A 255 1.02 23.52 8.69
N ARG A 256 2.06 23.82 9.48
CA ARG A 256 3.43 23.38 9.16
C ARG A 256 3.53 21.84 9.09
N GLY A 257 2.75 21.14 9.93
CA GLY A 257 2.68 19.68 9.93
C GLY A 257 2.03 19.14 8.66
N ASP A 258 0.90 19.71 8.24
CA ASP A 258 0.19 19.30 7.02
C ASP A 258 1.06 19.48 5.78
N LYS A 259 1.74 20.63 5.67
CA LYS A 259 2.73 20.88 4.61
C LYS A 259 3.86 19.86 4.64
N ALA A 260 4.30 19.44 5.83
CA ALA A 260 5.35 18.45 5.96
C ALA A 260 4.88 17.07 5.50
N VAL A 261 3.66 16.67 5.87
CA VAL A 261 3.00 15.43 5.44
C VAL A 261 2.86 15.38 3.93
N LEU A 262 2.22 16.39 3.33
CA LEU A 262 2.01 16.45 1.87
C LEU A 262 3.33 16.37 1.10
N LYS A 263 4.34 17.14 1.52
CA LYS A 263 5.67 17.10 0.89
C LYS A 263 6.37 15.75 1.02
N THR A 264 6.05 14.98 2.06
CA THR A 264 6.67 13.68 2.31
C THR A 264 5.96 12.59 1.52
N ALA A 265 4.62 12.60 1.51
CA ALA A 265 3.82 11.71 0.66
C ALA A 265 4.14 11.91 -0.84
N HIS A 266 4.32 13.17 -1.27
CA HIS A 266 4.61 13.47 -2.67
C HIS A 266 5.89 12.82 -3.21
N ILE A 267 6.83 12.42 -2.34
CA ILE A 267 8.06 11.72 -2.74
C ILE A 267 7.75 10.36 -3.39
N ILE A 268 6.64 9.73 -3.01
CA ILE A 268 6.28 8.38 -3.44
C ILE A 268 5.05 8.36 -4.37
N ASP A 269 4.53 9.53 -4.78
CA ASP A 269 3.33 9.61 -5.62
C ASP A 269 3.50 8.82 -6.93
N ASP A 270 4.68 8.90 -7.55
CA ASP A 270 4.97 8.30 -8.86
C ASP A 270 5.10 6.76 -8.80
N ILE A 271 5.37 6.19 -7.63
CA ILE A 271 5.52 4.74 -7.45
C ILE A 271 4.25 4.06 -6.94
N ILE A 272 3.24 4.84 -6.54
CA ILE A 272 1.93 4.32 -6.10
C ILE A 272 1.13 3.89 -7.34
N CYS A 273 1.01 2.57 -7.53
CA CYS A 273 0.36 1.91 -8.65
C CYS A 273 -1.14 1.67 -8.40
N ASN A 274 -1.90 2.73 -8.12
CA ASN A 274 -3.33 2.63 -7.86
C ASN A 274 -4.16 2.99 -9.10
N SER A 275 -4.84 2.01 -9.70
CA SER A 275 -6.07 2.27 -10.45
C SER A 275 -7.26 1.93 -9.56
N GLY A 276 -8.04 2.95 -9.21
CA GLY A 276 -9.38 2.85 -8.59
C GLY A 276 -9.52 1.97 -7.35
N VAL A 277 -9.19 2.49 -6.16
CA VAL A 277 -9.97 2.36 -4.91
C VAL A 277 -9.57 3.57 -4.05
N TYR A 278 -10.55 4.20 -3.39
CA TYR A 278 -10.52 5.54 -2.78
C TYR A 278 -9.15 5.97 -2.24
N PHE A 279 -8.53 6.90 -2.96
CA PHE A 279 -7.42 7.71 -2.48
C PHE A 279 -7.90 9.16 -2.52
N PRO A 280 -8.04 9.85 -1.37
CA PRO A 280 -8.35 11.28 -1.34
C PRO A 280 -7.30 12.17 -2.03
N MET A 281 -6.25 11.58 -2.61
CA MET A 281 -5.23 12.36 -3.28
C MET A 281 -5.61 12.86 -4.67
N LYS A 282 -6.62 12.29 -5.31
CA LYS A 282 -7.18 12.82 -6.56
C LYS A 282 -8.67 13.10 -6.40
N HIS A 283 -9.01 14.34 -6.03
CA HIS A 283 -10.25 14.90 -6.56
C HIS A 283 -10.08 15.05 -8.07
N LEU A 284 -11.07 14.54 -8.81
CA LEU A 284 -11.14 14.34 -10.27
C LEU A 284 -10.65 12.96 -10.74
N ILE A 285 -11.37 11.91 -10.37
CA ILE A 285 -11.69 10.86 -11.35
C ILE A 285 -13.13 11.15 -11.76
N GLN A 286 -13.28 11.91 -12.83
CA GLN A 286 -14.49 11.85 -13.64
C GLN A 286 -14.71 10.38 -14.00
N ASN A 287 -15.98 9.99 -14.02
CA ASN A 287 -16.43 8.74 -14.60
C ASN A 287 -15.76 8.52 -15.95
N ASP A 288 -14.71 7.71 -15.99
CA ASP A 288 -14.20 7.08 -17.19
C ASP A 288 -13.58 5.76 -16.76
N ILE A 289 -14.33 4.70 -17.08
CA ILE A 289 -13.87 3.40 -17.57
C ILE A 289 -12.37 3.16 -17.31
N PHE A 290 -12.07 2.23 -16.39
CA PHE A 290 -11.04 1.17 -16.41
C PHE A 290 -10.81 0.67 -14.98
#